data_AF-A0A1I0MNI7-F1
#
_entry.id   AF-A0A1I0MNI7-F1
#
_cell.length_a   1.000
_cell.length_b   1.000
_cell.length_c   1.000
_cell.angle_alpha   90.00
_cell.angle_beta   90.00
_cell.angle_gamma   90.00
#
_symmetry.space_group_name_H-M   'P 1'
#
loop_
_entity.id
_entity.type
_entity.pdbx_description
1 polymer ?
#
loop_
_entity_poly.entity_id
_entity_poly.type
_entity_poly.pdbx_seq_one_letter_code
_entity_poly.pdbx_strand_id
1 'polypeptide(L)'
;MTGNGTRVRSDVGDAKAALVEAIQDAVGDRLRDVWVLDQRTQEPLFLREDVADRISDVDVEKYLDNERYGFVTRETYDLLHYSEFRYTHRGFDTWELFRTFVEHDDQQVGVVVGVDADGSNYDFGALTDDVHAVADEHGIGALVPVADGE
;
A
#
# COMPACT_ATOMS: atom_id res chain seq x y z
N MET A 1 -13.33 18.95 10.67
CA MET A 1 -11.92 19.35 10.88
C MET A 1 -11.16 18.48 9.91
N THR A 2 -10.77 19.05 8.78
CA THR A 2 -10.22 18.36 7.62
C THR A 2 -8.79 17.94 7.95
N GLY A 3 -8.47 16.65 7.86
CA GLY A 3 -7.12 16.15 8.06
C GLY A 3 -6.16 16.78 7.05
N ASN A 4 -5.24 17.60 7.53
CA ASN A 4 -4.07 18.02 6.76
C ASN A 4 -3.10 16.84 6.74
N GLY A 5 -3.31 15.88 5.84
CA GLY A 5 -2.25 14.98 5.41
C GLY A 5 -1.36 15.75 4.44
N THR A 6 -0.05 15.77 4.67
CA THR A 6 0.89 16.27 3.66
C THR A 6 0.83 15.32 2.47
N ARG A 7 0.28 15.75 1.33
CA ARG A 7 0.40 15.04 0.05
C ARG A 7 1.89 14.85 -0.23
N VAL A 8 2.39 13.63 -0.10
CA VAL A 8 3.75 13.31 -0.51
C VAL A 8 3.78 13.42 -2.04
N ARG A 9 4.61 14.37 -2.50
CA ARG A 9 4.88 14.80 -3.89
C ARG A 9 3.74 15.49 -4.65
N SER A 10 4.08 16.64 -5.23
CA SER A 10 3.27 17.37 -6.22
C SER A 10 3.33 16.75 -7.63
N ASP A 11 4.11 15.67 -7.79
CA ASP A 11 4.38 14.96 -9.06
C ASP A 11 3.92 13.48 -9.00
N VAL A 12 2.96 13.14 -8.14
CA VAL A 12 2.34 11.80 -8.16
C VAL A 12 1.51 11.69 -9.44
N GLY A 13 1.91 10.82 -10.36
CA GLY A 13 1.18 10.59 -11.61
C GLY A 13 -0.28 10.18 -11.37
N ASP A 14 -1.16 10.48 -12.33
CA ASP A 14 -2.62 10.35 -12.19
C ASP A 14 -3.09 9.01 -11.60
N ALA A 15 -2.45 7.90 -11.99
CA ALA A 15 -2.76 6.56 -11.47
C ALA A 15 -2.48 6.38 -9.97
N LYS A 16 -1.33 6.89 -9.50
CA LYS A 16 -0.93 6.81 -8.09
C LYS A 16 -1.78 7.75 -7.22
N ALA A 17 -2.21 8.89 -7.79
CA ALA A 17 -3.16 9.78 -7.13
C ALA A 17 -4.53 9.10 -6.97
N ALA A 18 -5.04 8.48 -8.05
CA ALA A 18 -6.28 7.71 -8.02
C ALA A 18 -6.22 6.56 -7.01
N LEU A 19 -5.07 5.87 -6.90
CA LEU A 19 -4.86 4.82 -5.89
C LEU A 19 -5.00 5.36 -4.46
N VAL A 20 -4.35 6.48 -4.15
CA VAL A 20 -4.44 7.11 -2.81
C VAL A 20 -5.88 7.56 -2.54
N GLU A 21 -6.56 8.15 -3.52
CA GLU A 21 -7.95 8.59 -3.39
C GLU A 21 -8.89 7.41 -3.11
N ALA A 22 -8.79 6.31 -3.86
CA ALA A 22 -9.60 5.10 -3.62
C ALA A 22 -9.37 4.51 -2.21
N ILE A 23 -8.11 4.42 -1.77
CA ILE A 23 -7.79 3.95 -0.42
C ILE A 23 -8.34 4.91 0.64
N GLN A 24 -8.20 6.22 0.44
CA GLN A 24 -8.68 7.23 1.36
C GLN A 24 -10.21 7.25 1.45
N ASP A 25 -10.93 7.02 0.35
CA ASP A 25 -12.39 6.91 0.35
C ASP A 25 -12.86 5.69 1.16
N ALA A 26 -12.10 4.59 1.14
CA ALA A 26 -12.41 3.37 1.87
C ALA A 26 -12.16 3.48 3.38
N VAL A 27 -11.08 4.16 3.80
CA VAL A 27 -10.63 4.17 5.22
C VAL A 27 -10.74 5.55 5.90
N GLY A 28 -11.05 6.60 5.14
CA GLY A 28 -11.23 7.97 5.59
C GLY A 28 -9.98 8.57 6.26
N ASP A 29 -10.21 9.39 7.28
CA ASP A 29 -9.15 10.07 8.04
C ASP A 29 -8.24 9.12 8.84
N ARG A 30 -8.52 7.80 8.80
CA ARG A 30 -7.71 6.78 9.49
C ARG A 30 -6.53 6.32 8.66
N LEU A 31 -6.44 6.74 7.40
CA LEU A 31 -5.28 6.49 6.56
C LEU A 31 -4.04 7.11 7.19
N ARG A 32 -3.01 6.29 7.39
CA ARG A 32 -1.73 6.68 8.00
C ARG A 32 -0.66 6.83 6.93
N ASP A 33 -0.56 5.84 6.05
CA ASP A 33 0.43 5.80 5.00
C ASP A 33 -0.02 4.90 3.84
N VAL A 34 0.48 5.20 2.64
CA VAL A 34 0.35 4.37 1.44
C VAL A 34 1.70 4.28 0.78
N TRP A 35 2.14 3.06 0.49
CA TRP A 35 3.37 2.77 -0.22
C TRP A 35 3.08 1.86 -1.40
N VAL A 36 3.78 2.10 -2.50
CA VAL A 36 3.94 1.12 -3.57
C VAL A 36 5.36 0.59 -3.55
N LEU A 37 5.53 -0.70 -3.84
CA LEU A 37 6.82 -1.35 -3.85
C LEU A 37 6.88 -2.43 -4.91
N ASP A 38 8.09 -2.71 -5.38
CA ASP A 38 8.41 -3.86 -6.22
C ASP A 38 9.50 -4.69 -5.52
N GLN A 39 10.09 -5.66 -6.21
CA GLN A 39 11.14 -6.53 -5.65
C GLN A 39 12.44 -5.82 -5.28
N ARG A 40 12.60 -4.52 -5.57
CA ARG A 40 13.86 -3.77 -5.45
C ARG A 40 13.69 -2.35 -4.91
N THR A 41 12.53 -1.74 -5.16
CA THR A 41 12.26 -0.32 -4.98
C THR A 41 10.97 -0.14 -4.16
N GLN A 42 10.82 1.02 -3.55
CA GLN A 42 9.63 1.44 -2.83
C GLN A 42 9.44 2.95 -2.98
N GLU A 43 8.20 3.40 -2.92
CA GLU A 43 7.84 4.81 -3.02
C GLU A 43 6.67 5.12 -2.09
N PRO A 44 6.80 6.11 -1.19
CA PRO A 44 5.67 6.60 -0.42
C PRO A 44 4.77 7.45 -1.31
N LEU A 45 3.48 7.11 -1.37
CA LEU A 45 2.46 7.90 -2.07
C LEU A 45 1.69 8.82 -1.12
N PHE A 46 1.54 8.41 0.13
CA PHE A 46 0.89 9.19 1.17
C PHE A 46 1.55 8.93 2.52
N LEU A 47 1.77 10.00 3.30
CA LEU A 47 2.22 9.92 4.68
C LEU A 47 1.45 10.98 5.49
N ARG A 48 0.74 10.55 6.53
CA ARG A 48 0.14 11.46 7.51
C ARG A 48 1.26 12.13 8.31
N GLU A 49 1.03 13.37 8.73
CA GLU A 49 2.07 14.19 9.39
C GLU A 49 2.69 13.51 10.62
N ASP A 50 1.87 12.91 11.49
CA ASP A 50 2.33 12.19 12.68
C ASP A 50 3.12 10.91 12.38
N VAL A 51 2.91 10.32 11.20
CA VAL A 51 3.63 9.15 10.72
C VAL A 51 4.97 9.57 10.14
N ALA A 52 4.98 10.62 9.32
CA ALA A 52 6.20 11.18 8.74
C ALA A 52 7.23 11.55 9.83
N ASP A 53 6.78 12.18 10.91
CA ASP A 53 7.61 12.54 12.06
C ASP A 53 8.19 11.33 12.80
N ARG A 54 7.47 10.20 12.84
CA ARG A 54 7.92 8.98 13.53
C ARG A 54 8.82 8.13 12.65
N ILE A 55 8.51 8.07 11.35
CA ILE A 55 9.24 7.26 10.38
C ILE A 55 10.68 7.73 10.20
N SER A 56 10.98 9.03 10.41
CA SER A 56 12.37 9.52 10.38
C SER A 56 13.28 8.86 11.43
N ASP A 57 12.71 8.26 12.48
CA ASP A 57 13.44 7.56 13.53
C ASP A 57 13.53 6.04 13.31
N VAL A 58 12.97 5.51 12.21
CA VAL A 58 12.90 4.07 11.92
C VAL A 58 13.54 3.77 10.56
N ASP A 59 14.17 2.60 10.46
CA ASP A 59 14.68 2.08 9.19
C ASP A 59 13.51 1.53 8.34
N VAL A 60 12.87 2.44 7.58
CA VAL A 60 11.73 2.14 6.72
C VAL A 60 12.07 1.11 5.65
N GLU A 61 13.29 1.17 5.11
CA GLU A 61 13.77 0.22 4.11
C GLU A 61 13.75 -1.20 4.69
N LYS A 62 14.29 -1.41 5.89
CA LYS A 62 14.21 -2.71 6.57
C LYS A 62 12.80 -3.14 6.91
N TYR A 63 11.93 -2.21 7.26
CA TYR A 63 10.53 -2.52 7.55
C TYR A 63 9.81 -3.01 6.28
N LEU A 64 9.93 -2.28 5.19
CA LEU A 64 9.31 -2.62 3.91
C LEU A 64 9.97 -3.80 3.20
N ASP A 65 11.24 -4.11 3.48
CA ASP A 65 11.89 -5.35 3.04
C ASP A 65 11.16 -6.61 3.55
N ASN A 66 10.64 -6.58 4.78
CA ASN A 66 9.81 -7.68 5.28
C ASN A 66 8.49 -7.78 4.51
N GLU A 67 7.94 -6.65 4.05
CA GLU A 67 6.72 -6.64 3.25
C GLU A 67 6.96 -7.12 1.82
N ARG A 68 8.11 -6.77 1.25
CA ARG A 68 8.61 -7.22 -0.05
C ARG A 68 8.82 -8.74 -0.09
N TYR A 69 9.22 -9.38 1.02
CA TYR A 69 9.24 -10.84 1.11
C TYR A 69 7.85 -11.48 0.83
N GLY A 70 6.79 -10.68 0.94
CA GLY A 70 5.43 -11.02 0.55
C GLY A 70 5.30 -11.57 -0.89
N PHE A 71 6.06 -11.05 -1.85
CA PHE A 71 6.06 -11.52 -3.24
C PHE A 71 6.41 -13.01 -3.34
N VAL A 72 7.44 -13.46 -2.61
CA VAL A 72 7.88 -14.87 -2.58
C VAL A 72 6.87 -15.74 -1.84
N THR A 73 6.38 -15.26 -0.70
CA THR A 73 5.45 -16.05 0.12
C THR A 73 4.10 -16.26 -0.56
N ARG A 74 3.64 -15.29 -1.36
CA ARG A 74 2.38 -15.38 -2.10
C ARG A 74 2.38 -16.55 -3.08
N GLU A 75 3.40 -16.66 -3.93
CA GLU A 75 3.54 -17.77 -4.87
C GLU A 75 3.50 -19.12 -4.15
N THR A 76 4.13 -19.18 -2.96
CA THR A 76 4.09 -20.38 -2.12
C THR A 76 2.66 -20.67 -1.63
N TYR A 77 1.90 -19.66 -1.21
CA TYR A 77 0.51 -19.84 -0.77
C TYR A 77 -0.40 -20.31 -1.90
N ASP A 78 -0.27 -19.72 -3.10
CA ASP A 78 -1.06 -20.07 -4.28
C ASP A 78 -0.82 -21.53 -4.71
N LEU A 79 0.42 -22.03 -4.56
CA LEU A 79 0.75 -23.44 -4.84
C LEU A 79 0.21 -24.40 -3.78
N LEU A 80 -0.06 -23.92 -2.56
CA LEU A 80 -0.45 -24.75 -1.42
C LEU A 80 -1.95 -24.70 -1.10
N HIS A 81 -2.69 -23.78 -1.69
CA HIS A 81 -4.12 -23.58 -1.42
C HIS A 81 -4.98 -23.82 -2.66
N TYR A 82 -6.24 -24.18 -2.43
CA TYR A 82 -7.25 -24.35 -3.47
C TYR A 82 -7.88 -23.02 -3.93
N SER A 83 -7.33 -21.90 -3.44
CA SER A 83 -7.81 -20.53 -3.67
C SER A 83 -6.63 -19.59 -3.82
N GLU A 84 -6.87 -18.47 -4.48
CA GLU A 84 -5.86 -17.45 -4.70
C GLU A 84 -5.64 -16.58 -3.46
N PHE A 85 -4.39 -16.26 -3.20
CA PHE A 85 -3.97 -15.34 -2.16
C PHE A 85 -4.26 -13.91 -2.58
N ARG A 86 -5.14 -13.23 -1.83
CA ARG A 86 -5.61 -11.87 -2.15
C ARG A 86 -4.87 -10.77 -1.40
N TYR A 87 -4.69 -10.92 -0.08
CA TYR A 87 -4.09 -9.89 0.76
C TYR A 87 -3.64 -10.45 2.11
N THR A 88 -2.89 -9.64 2.85
CA THR A 88 -2.62 -9.84 4.28
C THR A 88 -3.08 -8.64 5.09
N HIS A 89 -3.52 -8.91 6.32
CA HIS A 89 -3.74 -7.89 7.33
C HIS A 89 -2.97 -8.28 8.60
N ARG A 90 -2.25 -7.33 9.21
CA ARG A 90 -1.56 -7.49 10.49
C ARG A 90 -1.93 -6.35 11.44
N GLY A 91 -2.39 -6.69 12.64
CA GLY A 91 -2.65 -5.72 13.70
C GLY A 91 -1.41 -5.47 14.56
N PHE A 92 -1.14 -4.19 14.81
CA PHE A 92 -0.23 -3.70 15.84
C PHE A 92 -1.03 -3.07 16.99
N ASP A 93 -0.35 -2.65 18.04
CA ASP A 93 -0.98 -2.08 19.24
C ASP A 93 -1.76 -0.78 18.98
N THR A 94 -1.38 -0.04 17.94
CA THR A 94 -1.89 1.30 17.63
C THR A 94 -2.36 1.47 16.18
N TRP A 95 -2.09 0.50 15.31
CA TRP A 95 -2.39 0.59 13.89
C TRP A 95 -2.47 -0.79 13.23
N GLU A 96 -3.06 -0.83 12.05
CA GLU A 96 -3.23 -2.03 11.23
C GLU A 96 -2.51 -1.85 9.90
N LEU A 97 -1.89 -2.93 9.43
CA LEU A 97 -1.17 -3.00 8.18
C LEU A 97 -1.93 -3.89 7.21
N PHE A 98 -2.38 -3.33 6.11
CA PHE A 98 -2.93 -4.05 4.98
C PHE A 98 -1.91 -4.12 3.85
N ARG A 99 -1.84 -5.25 3.16
CA ARG A 99 -1.01 -5.42 1.96
C ARG A 99 -1.71 -6.29 0.94
N THR A 100 -1.71 -5.83 -0.30
CA THR A 100 -2.14 -6.61 -1.48
C THR A 100 -1.12 -6.45 -2.62
N PHE A 101 -1.33 -7.20 -3.70
CA PHE A 101 -0.47 -7.22 -4.87
C PHE A 101 -1.32 -7.13 -6.12
N VAL A 102 -0.89 -6.31 -7.07
CA VAL A 102 -1.41 -6.31 -8.44
C VAL A 102 -0.34 -6.87 -9.37
N GLU A 103 -0.75 -7.73 -10.30
CA GLU A 103 0.16 -8.35 -11.25
C GLU A 103 -0.45 -8.44 -12.65
N HIS A 104 0.39 -8.25 -13.66
CA HIS A 104 0.05 -8.40 -15.07
C HIS A 104 1.33 -8.72 -15.84
N ASP A 105 1.31 -9.82 -16.60
CA ASP A 105 2.49 -10.38 -17.26
C ASP A 105 3.67 -10.56 -16.26
N ASP A 106 4.82 -9.96 -16.55
CA ASP A 106 6.03 -10.04 -15.72
C ASP A 106 6.13 -8.90 -14.69
N GLN A 107 5.10 -8.05 -14.57
CA GLN A 107 5.09 -6.92 -13.64
C GLN A 107 4.30 -7.23 -12.38
N GLN A 108 4.86 -6.86 -11.23
CA GLN A 108 4.24 -7.04 -9.94
C GLN A 108 4.47 -5.81 -9.06
N VAL A 109 3.40 -5.28 -8.49
CA VAL A 109 3.46 -4.13 -7.57
C VAL A 109 2.73 -4.51 -6.29
N GLY A 110 3.41 -4.34 -5.16
CA GLY A 110 2.84 -4.43 -3.83
C GLY A 110 2.27 -3.08 -3.41
N VAL A 111 1.06 -3.09 -2.87
CA VAL A 111 0.43 -1.92 -2.24
C VAL A 111 0.36 -2.19 -0.75
N VAL A 112 0.96 -1.30 0.03
CA VAL A 112 1.00 -1.38 1.49
C VAL A 112 0.28 -0.17 2.06
N VAL A 113 -0.63 -0.41 3.00
CA VAL A 113 -1.50 0.61 3.59
C VAL A 113 -1.47 0.49 5.11
N GLY A 114 -1.10 1.57 5.79
CA GLY A 114 -1.26 1.71 7.24
C GLY A 114 -2.56 2.43 7.58
N VAL A 115 -3.32 1.90 8.55
CA VAL A 115 -4.53 2.54 9.08
C VAL A 115 -4.54 2.54 10.61
N ASP A 116 -5.22 3.49 11.25
CA ASP A 116 -5.33 3.50 12.73
C ASP A 116 -6.12 2.29 13.24
N ALA A 117 -5.63 1.67 14.33
CA ALA A 117 -6.33 0.60 15.05
C ALA A 117 -7.20 1.21 16.14
N ASP A 118 -8.39 1.66 15.78
CA ASP A 118 -9.33 2.31 16.70
C ASP A 118 -10.54 1.43 17.05
N GLY A 119 -10.51 0.17 16.63
CA GLY A 119 -11.63 -0.77 16.75
C GLY A 119 -12.63 -0.71 15.60
N SER A 120 -12.39 0.11 14.57
CA SER A 120 -13.12 0.05 13.31
C SER A 120 -12.86 -1.28 12.60
N ASN A 121 -13.87 -1.77 11.88
CA ASN A 121 -13.72 -2.95 11.03
C ASN A 121 -13.65 -2.49 9.58
N TYR A 122 -12.47 -2.58 8.98
CA TYR A 122 -12.26 -2.24 7.57
C TYR A 122 -12.56 -3.45 6.69
N ASP A 123 -13.28 -3.24 5.59
CA ASP A 123 -13.46 -4.27 4.58
C ASP A 123 -12.23 -4.35 3.67
N PHE A 124 -11.21 -5.07 4.11
CA PHE A 124 -9.97 -5.25 3.35
C PHE A 124 -10.18 -6.06 2.05
N GLY A 125 -11.28 -6.81 1.95
CA GLY A 125 -11.67 -7.48 0.71
C GLY A 125 -12.11 -6.46 -0.34
N ALA A 126 -13.02 -5.56 0.03
CA ALA A 126 -13.43 -4.45 -0.83
C ALA A 126 -12.26 -3.53 -1.16
N LEU A 127 -11.39 -3.22 -0.19
CA LEU A 127 -10.19 -2.42 -0.44
C LEU A 127 -9.25 -3.08 -1.47
N THR A 128 -9.13 -4.41 -1.44
CA THR A 128 -8.38 -5.14 -2.46
C THR A 128 -9.03 -4.99 -3.84
N ASP A 129 -10.35 -5.09 -3.92
CA ASP A 129 -11.10 -4.90 -5.17
C ASP A 129 -10.88 -3.48 -5.74
N ASP A 130 -10.91 -2.46 -4.90
CA ASP A 130 -10.70 -1.06 -5.29
C ASP A 130 -9.26 -0.83 -5.81
N VAL A 131 -8.25 -1.40 -5.13
CA VAL A 131 -6.84 -1.32 -5.60
C VAL A 131 -6.67 -1.98 -6.96
N HIS A 132 -7.30 -3.14 -7.18
CA HIS A 132 -7.26 -3.84 -8.46
C HIS A 132 -7.97 -3.04 -9.55
N ALA A 133 -9.11 -2.42 -9.25
CA ALA A 133 -9.84 -1.60 -10.21
C ALA A 133 -9.00 -0.42 -10.73
N VAL A 134 -8.27 0.26 -9.84
CA VAL A 134 -7.33 1.34 -10.24
C VAL A 134 -6.21 0.79 -11.13
N ALA A 135 -5.65 -0.37 -10.78
CA ALA A 135 -4.60 -0.99 -11.58
C ALA A 135 -5.09 -1.43 -12.98
N ASP A 136 -6.32 -1.93 -13.09
CA ASP A 136 -6.95 -2.31 -14.35
C ASP A 136 -7.25 -1.08 -15.23
N GLU A 137 -7.69 0.03 -14.62
CA GLU A 137 -8.02 1.28 -15.34
C GLU A 137 -6.78 1.97 -15.89
N HIS A 138 -5.73 2.08 -15.08
CA HIS A 138 -4.54 2.86 -15.41
C HIS A 138 -3.36 2.03 -15.94
N GLY A 139 -3.42 0.71 -15.79
CA GLY A 139 -2.31 -0.20 -16.06
C GLY A 139 -1.27 -0.23 -14.94
N ILE A 140 -0.82 -1.45 -14.60
CA ILE A 140 0.13 -1.68 -13.49
C ILE A 140 1.44 -0.93 -13.64
N GLY A 141 1.92 -0.73 -14.87
CA GLY A 141 3.13 0.03 -15.16
C GLY A 141 3.10 1.46 -14.58
N ALA A 142 1.92 2.08 -14.45
CA ALA A 142 1.77 3.40 -13.87
C ALA A 142 1.88 3.42 -12.33
N LEU A 143 1.78 2.25 -11.69
CA LEU A 143 1.89 2.08 -10.24
C LEU A 143 3.28 1.63 -9.79
N VAL A 144 4.18 1.29 -10.72
CA VAL A 144 5.55 0.89 -10.41
C VAL A 144 6.24 1.99 -9.59
N PRO A 145 6.90 1.64 -8.47
CA PRO A 145 7.59 2.62 -7.63
C PRO A 145 8.75 3.26 -8.41
N VAL A 146 8.92 4.56 -8.24
CA VAL A 146 10.08 5.31 -8.70
C VAL A 146 10.99 5.56 -7.51
N ALA A 147 12.29 5.30 -7.69
CA ALA A 147 13.27 5.55 -6.64
C ALA A 147 13.37 7.06 -6.34
N ASP A 148 13.64 7.41 -5.07
CA ASP A 148 13.91 8.79 -4.70
C ASP A 148 15.21 9.28 -5.38
N GLY A 149 15.08 10.06 -6.46
CA GLY A 149 16.21 10.78 -7.07
C GLY A 149 16.38 10.72 -8.60
N GLU A 150 15.34 10.44 -9.40
CA GLU A 150 15.35 10.71 -10.85
C GLU A 150 14.57 11.98 -11.21
#